data_AF-Q8PE82-F1
#
_entry.id   AF-Q8PE82-F1
#
_cell.length_a   1.000
_cell.length_b   1.000
_cell.length_c   1.000
_cell.angle_alpha   90.00
_cell.angle_beta   90.00
_cell.angle_gamma   90.00
#
_symmetry.space_group_name_H-M   'P 1'
#
loop_
_entity.id
_entity.type
_entity.pdbx_description
1 polymer ?
#
loop_
_entity_poly.entity_id
_entity_poly.type
_entity_poly.pdbx_seq_one_letter_code
_entity_poly.pdbx_strand_id
1 'polypeptide(L)'
;MARLGTHADAPDNTASRASALLPTDCYRLHTREARMIVVDHAPADWFLLRDADDGYWLDVNCNMSATGFSILLALDAGERDTVVAHGHAACLQLAAQVQQCPRDFAARDISSVHGARVTAAVHAWRAAGSA
;
A
#
# COMPACT_ATOMS: atom_id res chain seq x y z
N MET A 1 -15.19 -68.76 -23.35
CA MET A 1 -15.85 -68.82 -22.02
C MET A 1 -14.77 -68.95 -20.95
N ALA A 2 -15.01 -68.32 -19.78
CA ALA A 2 -14.23 -68.32 -18.53
C ALA A 2 -12.97 -67.41 -18.53
N ARG A 3 -13.05 -66.21 -17.92
CA ARG A 3 -12.83 -65.83 -16.48
C ARG A 3 -11.50 -65.08 -16.41
N LEU A 4 -11.45 -63.74 -16.41
CA LEU A 4 -11.58 -62.84 -15.24
C LEU A 4 -10.97 -63.41 -13.94
N GLY A 5 -9.86 -62.81 -13.51
CA GLY A 5 -9.17 -63.11 -12.26
C GLY A 5 -7.95 -62.20 -12.06
N THR A 6 -8.21 -61.04 -11.46
CA THR A 6 -7.26 -60.04 -10.95
C THR A 6 -6.33 -60.61 -9.86
N HIS A 7 -5.03 -60.29 -9.92
CA HIS A 7 -4.22 -60.14 -8.71
C HIS A 7 -3.19 -59.03 -8.90
N ALA A 8 -3.13 -58.15 -7.91
CA ALA A 8 -2.29 -56.97 -7.84
C ALA A 8 -0.88 -57.35 -7.33
N ASP A 9 0.17 -56.66 -7.81
CA ASP A 9 1.35 -56.37 -7.00
C ASP A 9 2.14 -55.16 -7.54
N ALA A 10 2.51 -54.28 -6.61
CA ALA A 10 3.48 -53.18 -6.61
C ALA A 10 3.42 -52.02 -7.65
N PRO A 11 3.22 -50.76 -7.21
CA PRO A 11 3.69 -49.59 -7.94
C PRO A 11 5.19 -49.35 -7.73
N ASP A 12 5.90 -49.18 -8.84
CA ASP A 12 7.27 -48.67 -8.93
C ASP A 12 7.37 -47.27 -8.28
N ASN A 13 8.22 -47.17 -7.27
CA ASN A 13 8.55 -45.95 -6.55
C ASN A 13 9.73 -45.26 -7.24
N THR A 14 9.46 -44.54 -8.33
CA THR A 14 10.48 -43.69 -8.97
C THR A 14 9.87 -42.40 -9.52
N ALA A 15 9.60 -41.43 -8.64
CA ALA A 15 9.72 -40.00 -8.96
C ALA A 15 9.55 -39.17 -7.68
N SER A 16 10.64 -39.10 -6.92
CA SER A 16 10.85 -38.01 -5.98
C SER A 16 10.83 -36.67 -6.74
N ARG A 17 10.11 -35.69 -6.18
CA ARG A 17 10.21 -34.25 -6.43
C ARG A 17 9.45 -33.71 -7.65
N ALA A 18 8.13 -33.68 -7.53
CA ALA A 18 7.36 -32.50 -7.96
C ALA A 18 6.88 -31.79 -6.69
N SER A 19 7.75 -30.94 -6.14
CA SER A 19 7.35 -29.95 -5.13
C SER A 19 6.13 -29.21 -5.63
N ALA A 20 5.03 -29.35 -4.89
CA ALA A 20 3.97 -28.38 -4.69
C ALA A 20 4.03 -27.17 -5.64
N LEU A 21 3.47 -27.33 -6.85
CA LEU A 21 2.92 -26.19 -7.59
C LEU A 21 1.63 -25.79 -6.90
N LEU A 22 1.75 -25.18 -5.72
CA LEU A 22 0.69 -24.32 -5.22
C LEU A 22 0.62 -23.11 -6.16
N PRO A 23 -0.56 -22.78 -6.68
CA PRO A 23 -0.69 -21.71 -7.65
C PRO A 23 -0.44 -20.38 -6.95
N THR A 24 0.77 -19.85 -7.11
CA THR A 24 1.15 -18.51 -6.61
C THR A 24 0.53 -17.39 -7.46
N ASP A 25 -0.21 -17.74 -8.51
CA ASP A 25 -0.82 -16.78 -9.44
C ASP A 25 -2.30 -16.48 -9.13
N CYS A 26 -2.96 -17.22 -8.23
CA CYS A 26 -4.36 -16.96 -7.86
C CYS A 26 -4.54 -15.72 -6.98
N TYR A 27 -3.50 -15.29 -6.26
CA TYR A 27 -3.58 -14.08 -5.43
C TYR A 27 -3.34 -12.79 -6.22
N ARG A 28 -2.86 -12.89 -7.47
CA ARG A 28 -2.52 -11.72 -8.29
C ARG A 28 -3.74 -11.12 -9.02
N LEU A 29 -4.89 -11.81 -9.03
CA LEU A 29 -6.06 -11.40 -9.81
C LEU A 29 -7.30 -11.05 -8.98
N HIS A 30 -7.24 -11.03 -7.64
CA HIS A 30 -8.41 -10.70 -6.83
C HIS A 30 -8.52 -9.26 -6.33
N THR A 31 -7.56 -8.37 -6.63
CA THR A 31 -7.71 -6.95 -6.29
C THR A 31 -6.93 -6.03 -7.25
N ARG A 32 -7.60 -5.61 -8.33
CA ARG A 32 -7.52 -4.20 -8.76
C ARG A 32 -8.35 -3.30 -7.82
N GLU A 33 -8.80 -3.82 -6.68
CA GLU A 33 -9.50 -3.09 -5.63
C GLU A 33 -8.55 -2.07 -5.01
N ALA A 34 -8.80 -0.79 -5.29
CA ALA A 34 -8.54 0.37 -4.43
C ALA A 34 -7.29 0.29 -3.52
N ARG A 35 -6.15 -0.14 -4.07
CA ARG A 35 -4.92 -0.32 -3.29
C ARG A 35 -4.16 0.98 -3.27
N MET A 36 -4.25 1.66 -2.15
CA MET A 36 -3.40 2.79 -1.83
C MET A 36 -1.94 2.32 -1.72
N ILE A 37 -1.04 3.00 -2.42
CA ILE A 37 0.41 2.75 -2.41
C ILE A 37 1.16 4.01 -2.03
N VAL A 38 2.28 3.86 -1.34
CA VAL A 38 3.22 4.95 -1.08
C VAL A 38 4.04 5.20 -2.34
N VAL A 39 4.02 6.44 -2.84
CA VAL A 39 4.74 6.85 -4.06
C VAL A 39 5.98 7.69 -3.76
N ASP A 40 5.96 8.45 -2.67
CA ASP A 40 7.09 9.23 -2.17
C ASP A 40 6.95 9.44 -0.65
N HIS A 41 8.02 9.82 0.02
CA HIS A 41 7.98 10.10 1.46
C HIS A 41 9.18 10.95 1.89
N ALA A 42 9.03 11.61 3.04
CA ALA A 42 10.16 12.06 3.85
C ALA A 42 10.18 11.28 5.16
N PRO A 43 11.37 10.78 5.61
CA PRO A 43 11.47 9.98 6.82
C PRO A 43 10.86 10.69 8.03
N ALA A 44 9.92 10.00 8.71
CA ALA A 44 9.21 10.49 9.89
C ALA A 44 8.33 11.75 9.71
N ASP A 45 8.27 12.34 8.52
CA ASP A 45 7.57 13.60 8.26
C ASP A 45 6.29 13.42 7.46
N TRP A 46 6.35 12.77 6.29
CA TRP A 46 5.17 12.66 5.43
C TRP A 46 5.27 11.49 4.45
N PHE A 47 4.11 11.02 3.99
CA PHE A 47 3.96 10.03 2.93
C PHE A 47 3.03 10.57 1.85
N LEU A 48 3.48 10.54 0.60
CA LEU A 48 2.62 10.74 -0.56
C LEU A 48 2.06 9.38 -0.97
N LEU A 49 0.74 9.32 -1.10
CA LEU A 49 0.00 8.11 -1.45
C LEU A 49 -0.80 8.30 -2.73
N ARG A 50 -0.93 7.23 -3.50
CA ARG A 50 -1.78 7.16 -4.70
C ARG A 50 -2.65 5.92 -4.64
N ASP A 51 -3.87 6.02 -5.16
CA ASP A 51 -4.78 4.88 -5.38
C ASP A 51 -4.90 4.59 -6.88
N ALA A 52 -5.47 3.44 -7.23
CA ALA A 52 -5.71 2.99 -8.60
C ALA A 52 -6.56 3.96 -9.41
N ASP A 53 -7.43 4.75 -8.77
CA ASP A 53 -8.32 5.73 -9.39
C ASP A 53 -7.69 7.15 -9.51
N ASP A 54 -6.36 7.26 -9.53
CA ASP A 54 -5.60 8.52 -9.67
C ASP A 54 -5.86 9.59 -8.59
N GLY A 55 -6.44 9.18 -7.46
CA GLY A 55 -6.45 9.98 -6.25
C GLY A 55 -5.04 10.11 -5.68
N TYR A 56 -4.70 11.32 -5.22
CA TYR A 56 -3.47 11.58 -4.47
C TYR A 56 -3.82 12.04 -3.07
N TRP A 57 -3.08 11.49 -2.10
CA TRP A 57 -3.18 11.88 -0.72
C TRP A 57 -1.82 12.19 -0.14
N LEU A 58 -1.75 13.17 0.75
CA LEU A 58 -0.58 13.47 1.52
C LEU A 58 -0.89 13.24 3.00
N ASP A 59 -0.26 12.23 3.59
CA ASP A 59 -0.29 11.96 5.03
C ASP A 59 0.88 12.73 5.67
N VAL A 60 0.58 13.74 6.48
CA VAL A 60 1.57 14.60 7.11
C VAL A 60 1.58 14.34 8.61
N ASN A 61 2.70 13.84 9.10
CA ASN A 61 2.97 13.75 10.53
C ASN A 61 3.23 15.16 11.07
N CYS A 62 2.40 15.58 12.01
CA CYS A 62 2.47 16.85 12.72
C CYS A 62 2.88 16.58 14.16
N ASN A 63 3.94 17.23 14.64
CA ASN A 63 4.36 17.11 16.02
C ASN A 63 4.09 18.42 16.77
N MET A 64 3.20 18.39 17.76
CA MET A 64 2.98 19.50 18.68
C MET A 64 3.51 19.11 20.06
N SER A 65 4.67 19.66 20.43
CA SER A 65 5.39 19.29 21.66
C SER A 65 5.73 17.79 21.68
N ALA A 66 5.33 17.06 22.71
CA ALA A 66 5.59 15.62 22.86
C ALA A 66 4.54 14.71 22.20
N THR A 67 3.50 15.28 21.58
CA THR A 67 2.40 14.51 20.98
C THR A 67 2.40 14.68 19.46
N GLY A 68 2.59 13.57 18.75
CA GLY A 68 2.42 13.48 17.31
C GLY A 68 0.99 13.12 16.92
N PHE A 69 0.52 13.67 15.82
CA PHE A 69 -0.73 13.31 15.15
C PHE A 69 -0.54 13.47 13.65
N SER A 70 -1.34 12.78 12.84
CA SER A 70 -1.30 12.94 11.38
C SER A 70 -2.48 13.76 10.89
N ILE A 71 -2.25 14.55 9.83
CA ILE A 71 -3.30 15.12 8.98
C ILE A 71 -3.19 14.44 7.63
N LEU A 72 -4.29 13.85 7.17
CA LEU A 72 -4.37 13.23 5.86
C LEU A 72 -5.17 14.14 4.92
N LEU A 73 -4.53 14.63 3.87
CA LEU A 73 -5.15 15.47 2.87
C LEU A 73 -5.42 14.68 1.59
N ALA A 74 -6.65 14.75 1.07
CA ALA A 74 -6.85 14.56 -0.37
C ALA A 74 -6.35 15.81 -1.09
N LEU A 75 -5.46 15.61 -2.07
CA LEU A 75 -4.97 16.71 -2.88
C LEU A 75 -6.09 17.19 -3.81
N ASP A 76 -6.31 18.50 -3.82
CA ASP A 76 -7.17 19.09 -4.84
C ASP A 76 -6.50 19.06 -6.21
N ALA A 77 -7.21 19.51 -7.25
CA ALA A 77 -6.70 19.48 -8.61
C ALA A 77 -5.38 20.27 -8.77
N GLY A 78 -5.27 21.46 -8.16
CA GLY A 78 -4.09 22.32 -8.28
C GLY A 78 -2.90 21.80 -7.49
N GLU A 79 -3.14 21.32 -6.27
CA GLU A 79 -2.10 20.66 -5.46
C GLU A 79 -1.59 19.39 -6.15
N ARG A 80 -2.49 18.59 -6.73
CA ARG A 80 -2.13 17.39 -7.49
C ARG A 80 -1.32 17.75 -8.73
N ASP A 81 -1.74 18.74 -9.52
CA ASP A 81 -1.00 19.16 -10.71
C ASP A 81 0.41 19.65 -10.33
N THR A 82 0.52 20.37 -9.21
CA THR A 82 1.81 20.83 -8.66
C THR A 82 2.67 19.64 -8.21
N VAL A 83 2.11 18.66 -7.52
CA VAL A 83 2.82 17.44 -7.10
C VAL A 83 3.23 16.59 -8.29
N VAL A 84 2.42 16.48 -9.34
CA VAL A 84 2.78 15.76 -10.57
C VAL A 84 3.91 16.48 -11.31
N ALA A 85 3.89 17.82 -11.35
CA ALA A 85 4.90 18.61 -12.05
C ALA A 85 6.25 18.70 -11.30
N HIS A 86 6.21 18.79 -9.97
CA HIS A 86 7.39 19.10 -9.14
C HIS A 86 7.78 17.99 -8.15
N GLY A 87 6.96 16.94 -8.02
CA GLY A 87 7.25 15.76 -7.22
C GLY A 87 7.53 16.06 -5.76
N HIS A 88 8.65 15.51 -5.27
CA HIS A 88 9.10 15.59 -3.88
C HIS A 88 9.13 17.03 -3.33
N ALA A 89 9.58 18.01 -4.13
CA ALA A 89 9.70 19.39 -3.68
C ALA A 89 8.34 20.02 -3.35
N ALA A 90 7.30 19.72 -4.13
CA ALA A 90 5.94 20.17 -3.86
C ALA A 90 5.37 19.50 -2.61
N CYS A 91 5.63 18.21 -2.42
CA CYS A 91 5.21 17.49 -1.21
C CYS A 91 5.87 18.06 0.04
N LEU A 92 7.18 18.33 -0.03
CA LEU A 92 7.94 18.95 1.06
C LEU A 92 7.36 20.33 1.42
N GLN A 93 7.07 21.17 0.43
CA GLN A 93 6.50 22.49 0.66
C GLN A 93 5.10 22.42 1.27
N LEU A 94 4.22 21.56 0.75
CA LEU A 94 2.86 21.40 1.28
C LEU A 94 2.89 20.81 2.69
N ALA A 95 3.69 19.78 2.95
CA ALA A 95 3.87 19.20 4.28
C ALA A 95 4.36 20.25 5.28
N ALA A 96 5.32 21.10 4.90
CA ALA A 96 5.80 22.18 5.76
C ALA A 96 4.69 23.19 6.10
N GLN A 97 3.82 23.54 5.15
CA GLN A 97 2.66 24.42 5.41
C GLN A 97 1.68 23.79 6.40
N VAL A 98 1.37 22.49 6.22
CA VAL A 98 0.49 21.74 7.11
C VAL A 98 1.08 21.67 8.51
N GLN A 99 2.37 21.36 8.65
CA GLN A 99 3.04 21.30 9.94
C GLN A 99 3.13 22.66 10.64
N GLN A 100 3.32 23.76 9.89
CA GLN A 100 3.34 25.12 10.44
C GLN A 100 1.98 25.55 10.99
N CYS A 101 0.90 25.24 10.27
CA CYS A 101 -0.45 25.64 10.64
C CYS A 101 -1.46 24.48 10.58
N PRO A 102 -1.35 23.43 11.42
CA PRO A 102 -2.18 22.23 11.29
C PRO A 102 -3.69 22.50 11.39
N ARG A 103 -4.07 23.55 12.13
CA ARG A 103 -5.47 23.93 12.33
C ARG A 103 -6.14 24.44 11.06
N ASP A 104 -5.38 25.06 10.16
CA ASP A 104 -5.91 25.59 8.90
C ASP A 104 -6.31 24.45 7.94
N PHE A 105 -5.73 23.27 8.16
CA PHE A 105 -5.97 22.07 7.37
C PHE A 105 -6.93 21.07 8.05
N ALA A 106 -7.34 21.31 9.30
CA ALA A 106 -8.17 20.37 10.06
C ALA A 106 -9.52 20.06 9.39
N ALA A 107 -10.12 21.02 8.69
CA ALA A 107 -11.37 20.82 7.95
C ALA A 107 -11.21 19.91 6.71
N ARG A 108 -9.98 19.73 6.23
CA ARG A 108 -9.62 18.88 5.09
C ARG A 108 -9.08 17.53 5.53
N ASP A 109 -8.92 17.31 6.83
CA ASP A 109 -8.39 16.06 7.36
C ASP A 109 -9.41 14.92 7.17
N ILE A 110 -9.04 13.96 6.34
CA ILE A 110 -9.82 12.76 6.05
C ILE A 110 -9.17 11.50 6.65
N SER A 111 -8.29 11.67 7.64
CA SER A 111 -7.64 10.59 8.38
C SER A 111 -8.65 9.65 9.04
N SER A 112 -9.79 10.17 9.50
CA SER A 112 -10.89 9.37 10.07
C SER A 112 -11.54 8.43 9.05
N VAL A 113 -11.50 8.78 7.76
CA VAL A 113 -12.12 8.00 6.67
C VAL A 113 -11.12 7.01 6.06
N HIS A 114 -9.88 7.44 5.86
CA HIS A 114 -8.87 6.67 5.10
C HIS A 114 -7.65 6.24 5.90
N GLY A 115 -7.52 6.60 7.18
CA GLY A 115 -6.32 6.36 7.99
C GLY A 115 -5.93 4.89 8.11
N ALA A 116 -6.91 3.97 8.17
CA ALA A 116 -6.64 2.54 8.18
C ALA A 116 -5.99 2.06 6.86
N ARG A 117 -6.44 2.60 5.72
CA ARG A 117 -5.88 2.29 4.39
C ARG A 117 -4.46 2.86 4.25
N VAL A 118 -4.23 4.09 4.73
CA VAL A 118 -2.89 4.71 4.77
C VAL A 118 -1.94 3.87 5.63
N THR A 119 -2.37 3.51 6.84
CA THR A 119 -1.57 2.69 7.77
C THR A 119 -1.17 1.36 7.13
N ALA A 120 -2.13 0.67 6.50
CA ALA A 120 -1.86 -0.58 5.79
C ALA A 120 -0.86 -0.38 4.63
N ALA A 121 -1.00 0.71 3.86
CA ALA A 121 -0.10 1.03 2.75
C ALA A 121 1.34 1.30 3.24
N VAL A 122 1.50 2.10 4.29
CA VAL A 122 2.81 2.41 4.89
C VAL A 122 3.46 1.17 5.48
N HIS A 123 2.70 0.30 6.17
CA HIS A 123 3.23 -0.97 6.67
C HIS A 123 3.70 -1.90 5.56
N ALA A 124 2.89 -2.04 4.49
CA ALA A 124 3.27 -2.85 3.34
C ALA A 124 4.53 -2.30 2.65
N TRP A 125 4.63 -0.98 2.51
CA TRP A 125 5.80 -0.30 1.95
C TRP A 125 7.06 -0.52 2.80
N ARG A 126 6.98 -0.35 4.13
CA ARG A 126 8.11 -0.60 5.04
C ARG A 126 8.57 -2.05 5.02
N ALA A 127 7.63 -3.00 4.97
CA ALA A 127 7.95 -4.42 4.88
C ALA A 127 8.66 -4.79 3.58
N ALA A 128 8.34 -4.10 2.47
CA ALA A 128 9.00 -4.29 1.19
C ALA A 128 10.39 -3.63 1.11
N GLY A 129 10.62 -2.52 1.83
CA GLY A 129 11.88 -1.78 1.85
C GLY A 129 12.89 -2.22 2.93
N SER A 130 12.63 -3.31 3.65
CA SER A 130 13.50 -3.84 4.72
C SER A 130 14.48 -4.93 4.24
N ALA A 131 14.92 -4.89 2.97
CA ALA A 131 15.86 -5.85 2.37
C ALA A 131 17.16 -5.17 1.95
#